data_AF-A0A843W4B6-F1
#
_entry.id   AF-A0A843W4B6-F1
#
_cell.length_a   1.000
_cell.length_b   1.000
_cell.length_c   1.000
_cell.angle_alpha   90.00
_cell.angle_beta   90.00
_cell.angle_gamma   90.00
#
_symmetry.space_group_name_H-M   'P 1'
#
loop_
_entity.id
_entity.type
_entity.pdbx_description
1 polymer ?
#
loop_
_entity_poly.entity_id
_entity_poly.type
_entity_poly.pdbx_seq_one_letter_code
_entity_poly.pdbx_strand_id
1 'polypeptide(L)'
;MEYFLQGFDFQIWSIVEEGDLLVTNEKDKWTEDDRNKISLNCKAKSILCCALSKKEFNHVSACKSTMEMWEKLRITYEGTNKVKETRIDILVTQYEDFQMQPGEFITQMFSRFTDITNGLAGLGKS
;
A
#
# COMPACT_ATOMS: atom_id res chain seq x y z
N MET A 1 3.44 2.32 6.17
CA MET A 1 2.14 2.82 6.68
C MET A 1 1.59 1.89 7.75
N GLU A 2 1.59 0.57 7.51
CA GLU A 2 1.11 -0.46 8.45
C GLU A 2 1.61 -0.26 9.89
N TYR A 3 2.93 -0.27 10.12
CA TYR A 3 3.48 -0.11 11.48
C TYR A 3 3.08 1.20 12.16
N PHE A 4 2.91 2.29 11.41
CA PHE A 4 2.44 3.56 11.96
C PHE A 4 1.00 3.45 12.45
N LEU A 5 0.12 2.80 11.68
CA LEU A 5 -1.29 2.62 12.03
C LEU A 5 -1.48 1.64 13.19
N GLN A 6 -0.75 0.52 13.17
CA GLN A 6 -0.73 -0.47 14.27
C GLN A 6 -0.26 0.16 15.59
N GLY A 7 0.62 1.17 15.53
CA GLY A 7 1.06 1.93 16.69
C GLY A 7 -0.04 2.72 17.40
N PHE A 8 -1.13 3.08 16.72
CA PHE A 8 -2.30 3.71 17.35
C PHE A 8 -3.26 2.69 17.93
N ASP A 9 -3.50 1.61 17.19
CA ASP A 9 -4.38 0.50 17.54
C ASP A 9 -4.23 -0.60 16.48
N PHE A 10 -4.05 -1.85 16.92
CA PHE A 10 -3.74 -2.96 16.03
C PHE A 10 -4.85 -3.23 15.00
N GLN A 11 -6.12 -2.92 15.32
CA GLN A 11 -7.26 -3.17 14.44
C GLN A 11 -7.36 -2.17 13.28
N ILE A 12 -6.66 -1.04 13.37
CA ILE A 12 -6.75 0.03 12.37
C ILE A 12 -6.18 -0.42 11.04
N TRP A 13 -5.10 -1.21 11.05
CA TRP A 13 -4.54 -1.74 9.81
C TRP A 13 -5.54 -2.66 9.09
N SER A 14 -6.19 -3.58 9.81
CA SER A 14 -7.21 -4.46 9.22
C SER A 14 -8.35 -3.66 8.60
N ILE A 15 -8.79 -2.55 9.21
CA ILE A 15 -9.85 -1.70 8.62
C ILE A 15 -9.39 -1.02 7.32
N VAL A 16 -8.12 -0.61 7.29
CA VAL A 16 -7.51 0.06 6.14
C VAL A 16 -7.27 -0.93 4.99
N GLU A 17 -6.92 -2.18 5.28
CA GLU A 17 -6.60 -3.20 4.30
C GLU A 17 -7.83 -4.00 3.84
N GLU A 18 -8.69 -4.40 4.76
CA GLU A 18 -9.81 -5.33 4.51
C GLU A 18 -11.17 -4.62 4.43
N GLY A 19 -11.27 -3.40 4.96
CA GLY A 19 -12.48 -2.58 4.93
C GLY A 19 -13.14 -2.34 6.29
N ASP A 20 -14.18 -1.50 6.27
CA ASP A 20 -14.90 -1.08 7.47
C ASP A 20 -15.58 -2.27 8.17
N LEU A 21 -15.52 -2.28 9.49
CA LEU A 21 -16.25 -3.24 10.32
C LEU A 21 -17.76 -3.03 10.16
N LEU A 22 -18.46 -4.08 9.72
CA LEU A 22 -19.90 -4.01 9.45
C LEU A 22 -20.73 -4.01 10.74
N VAL A 23 -21.70 -3.09 10.79
CA VAL A 23 -22.75 -3.06 11.80
C VAL A 23 -24.09 -3.33 11.11
N THR A 24 -24.72 -4.44 11.45
CA THR A 24 -25.98 -4.91 10.84
C THR A 24 -27.22 -4.49 11.63
N ASN A 25 -27.05 -4.12 12.90
CA ASN A 25 -28.14 -3.69 13.76
C ASN A 25 -28.62 -2.28 13.37
N GLU A 26 -29.93 -2.06 13.51
CA GLU A 26 -30.52 -0.72 13.42
C GLU A 26 -29.98 0.17 14.56
N LYS A 27 -29.88 1.48 14.31
CA LYS A 27 -29.20 2.44 15.18
C LYS A 27 -29.75 2.48 16.61
N ASP A 28 -31.05 2.25 16.75
CA ASP A 28 -31.77 2.16 18.02
C ASP A 28 -31.43 0.89 18.83
N LYS A 29 -30.89 -0.15 18.18
CA LYS A 29 -30.52 -1.44 18.76
C LYS A 29 -29.01 -1.66 18.86
N TRP A 30 -28.21 -0.62 18.64
CA TRP A 30 -26.75 -0.74 18.71
C TRP A 30 -26.28 -1.16 20.09
N THR A 31 -25.55 -2.26 20.09
CA THR A 31 -24.79 -2.75 21.23
C THR A 31 -23.53 -1.90 21.44
N GLU A 32 -22.87 -2.09 22.58
CA GLU A 32 -21.57 -1.45 22.82
C GLU A 32 -20.52 -1.90 21.80
N ASP A 33 -20.57 -3.16 21.37
CA ASP A 33 -19.72 -3.70 20.31
C ASP A 33 -19.95 -2.99 18.97
N ASP A 34 -21.22 -2.73 18.59
CA ASP A 34 -21.55 -1.99 17.37
C ASP A 34 -20.99 -0.55 17.39
N ARG A 35 -21.09 0.12 18.54
CA ARG A 35 -20.52 1.46 18.72
C ARG A 35 -19.00 1.44 18.64
N ASN A 36 -18.36 0.42 19.22
CA ASN A 36 -16.91 0.23 19.15
C ASN A 36 -16.45 0.02 17.70
N LYS A 37 -17.14 -0.81 16.91
CA LYS A 37 -16.85 -1.01 15.48
C LYS A 37 -16.91 0.30 14.70
N ILE A 38 -17.97 1.10 14.90
CA ILE A 38 -18.12 2.39 14.23
C ILE A 38 -17.02 3.37 14.68
N SER A 39 -16.73 3.40 15.99
CA SER A 39 -15.66 4.23 16.54
C SER A 39 -14.31 3.88 15.91
N LEU A 40 -14.00 2.60 15.76
CA LEU A 40 -12.78 2.13 15.08
C LEU A 40 -12.74 2.53 13.61
N ASN A 41 -13.85 2.37 12.87
CA ASN A 41 -13.94 2.81 11.47
C ASN A 41 -13.70 4.32 11.33
N CYS A 42 -14.32 5.12 12.21
CA CYS A 42 -14.11 6.57 12.25
C CYS A 42 -12.66 6.93 12.62
N LYS A 43 -12.07 6.23 13.59
CA LYS A 43 -10.68 6.40 14.03
C LYS A 43 -9.70 6.10 12.90
N ALA A 44 -9.90 5.00 12.17
CA ALA A 44 -9.08 4.63 11.01
C ALA A 44 -9.13 5.73 9.94
N LYS A 45 -10.33 6.19 9.58
CA LYS A 45 -10.51 7.29 8.62
C LYS A 45 -9.84 8.59 9.08
N SER A 46 -10.01 8.95 10.35
CA SER A 46 -9.41 10.15 10.91
C SER A 46 -7.88 10.11 10.89
N ILE A 47 -7.27 9.00 11.33
CA ILE A 47 -5.82 8.83 11.33
C ILE A 47 -5.28 8.92 9.91
N LEU A 48 -5.92 8.24 8.94
CA LEU A 48 -5.53 8.31 7.55
C LEU A 48 -5.60 9.76 7.04
N CYS A 49 -6.74 10.43 7.19
CA CYS A 49 -6.90 11.83 6.77
C CYS A 49 -5.87 12.78 7.39
N CYS A 50 -5.55 12.62 8.66
CA CYS A 50 -4.56 13.45 9.36
C CYS A 50 -3.13 13.21 8.87
N ALA A 51 -2.82 12.02 8.38
CA ALA A 51 -1.51 11.70 7.82
C ALA A 51 -1.30 12.25 6.40
N LEU A 52 -2.38 12.65 5.70
CA LEU A 52 -2.31 13.13 4.32
C LEU A 52 -2.00 14.61 4.23
N SER A 53 -1.16 14.97 3.26
CA SER A 53 -1.05 16.35 2.82
C SER A 53 -2.36 16.81 2.17
N LYS A 54 -2.57 18.14 2.09
CA LYS A 54 -3.74 18.72 1.39
C LYS A 54 -3.91 18.19 -0.03
N LYS A 55 -2.80 17.99 -0.75
CA LYS A 55 -2.81 17.47 -2.13
C LYS A 55 -3.34 16.04 -2.18
N GLU A 56 -2.85 15.18 -1.30
CA GLU A 56 -3.26 13.78 -1.23
C GLU A 56 -4.70 13.64 -0.77
N PHE A 57 -5.08 14.39 0.26
CA PHE A 57 -6.45 14.41 0.76
C PHE A 57 -7.44 14.77 -0.34
N ASN A 58 -7.17 15.82 -1.12
CA ASN A 58 -8.02 16.21 -2.26
C ASN A 58 -8.15 15.10 -3.31
N HIS A 59 -7.16 14.22 -3.44
CA HIS A 59 -7.22 13.11 -4.38
C HIS A 59 -8.15 11.99 -3.90
N VAL A 60 -8.27 11.80 -2.59
CA VAL A 60 -9.05 10.72 -1.97
C VAL A 60 -10.33 11.20 -1.28
N SER A 61 -10.63 12.50 -1.29
CA SER A 61 -11.75 13.08 -0.53
C SER A 61 -13.14 12.58 -0.98
N ALA A 62 -13.24 12.08 -2.21
CA ALA A 62 -14.48 11.51 -2.76
C ALA A 62 -14.68 10.01 -2.40
N CYS A 63 -13.66 9.36 -1.83
CA CYS A 63 -13.73 7.95 -1.44
C CYS A 63 -14.65 7.74 -0.24
N LYS A 64 -15.40 6.64 -0.25
CA LYS A 64 -16.44 6.36 0.74
C LYS A 64 -15.88 5.70 1.99
N SER A 65 -14.97 4.75 1.81
CA SER A 65 -14.33 4.00 2.91
C SER A 65 -12.85 4.33 3.06
N THR A 66 -12.30 4.03 4.23
CA THR A 66 -10.87 4.16 4.51
C THR A 66 -10.04 3.27 3.57
N MET A 67 -10.54 2.06 3.29
CA MET A 67 -9.93 1.13 2.34
C MET A 67 -9.87 1.69 0.92
N GLU A 68 -10.93 2.34 0.43
CA GLU A 68 -10.92 2.95 -0.90
C GLU A 68 -9.90 4.12 -0.98
N MET A 69 -9.81 4.93 0.07
CA MET A 69 -8.78 5.98 0.16
C MET A 69 -7.38 5.38 0.11
N TRP A 70 -7.14 4.33 0.89
CA TRP A 70 -5.85 3.63 0.96
C TRP A 70 -5.49 3.00 -0.38
N GLU A 71 -6.40 2.27 -1.00
CA GLU A 71 -6.18 1.64 -2.31
C GLU A 71 -5.84 2.68 -3.38
N LYS A 72 -6.51 3.82 -3.37
CA LYS A 72 -6.22 4.90 -4.31
C LYS A 72 -4.83 5.51 -4.09
N LEU A 73 -4.40 5.70 -2.84
CA LEU A 73 -3.04 6.14 -2.51
C LEU A 73 -2.01 5.11 -2.96
N ARG A 74 -2.27 3.82 -2.68
CA ARG A 74 -1.41 2.70 -3.08
C ARG A 74 -1.23 2.67 -4.59
N ILE A 75 -2.32 2.75 -5.37
CA ILE A 75 -2.25 2.80 -6.83
C ILE A 75 -1.49 4.04 -7.32
N THR A 76 -1.71 5.20 -6.70
CA THR A 76 -1.08 6.46 -7.12
C THR A 76 0.44 6.43 -6.94
N TYR A 77 0.93 5.82 -5.86
CA TYR A 77 2.35 5.85 -5.50
C TYR A 77 3.11 4.58 -5.88
N GLU A 78 2.49 3.41 -5.77
CA GLU A 78 3.11 2.12 -6.10
C GLU A 78 2.77 1.64 -7.53
N GLY A 79 1.83 2.30 -8.20
CA GLY A 79 1.30 1.88 -9.49
C GLY A 79 0.22 0.81 -9.36
N THR A 80 -0.46 0.55 -10.48
CA THR A 80 -1.46 -0.54 -10.58
C THR A 80 -0.77 -1.90 -10.62
N ASN A 81 -1.51 -2.97 -10.31
CA ASN A 81 -1.00 -4.34 -10.47
C ASN A 81 -0.45 -4.59 -11.89
N LYS A 82 -1.12 -4.08 -12.92
CA LYS A 82 -0.65 -4.19 -14.31
C LYS A 82 0.71 -3.51 -14.54
N VAL A 83 0.90 -2.31 -13.98
CA VAL A 83 2.19 -1.60 -14.06
C VAL A 83 3.27 -2.38 -13.29
N LYS A 84 2.94 -2.94 -12.13
CA LYS A 84 3.85 -3.80 -11.35
C LYS A 84 4.24 -5.05 -12.13
N GLU A 85 3.29 -5.75 -12.74
CA GLU A 85 3.52 -6.92 -13.60
C GLU A 85 4.41 -6.57 -14.80
N THR A 86 4.10 -5.50 -15.52
CA THR A 86 4.95 -5.06 -16.65
C THR A 86 6.37 -4.73 -16.20
N ARG A 87 6.54 -4.14 -15.01
CA ARG A 87 7.85 -3.86 -14.43
C ARG A 87 8.59 -5.15 -14.05
N ILE A 88 7.89 -6.15 -13.52
CA ILE A 88 8.46 -7.48 -13.27
C ILE A 88 8.96 -8.07 -14.59
N ASP A 89 8.14 -8.09 -15.64
CA ASP A 89 8.52 -8.67 -16.94
C ASP A 89 9.79 -8.01 -17.48
N ILE A 90 9.86 -6.67 -17.45
CA ILE A 90 11.06 -5.92 -17.87
C ILE A 90 12.29 -6.32 -17.06
N LEU A 91 12.16 -6.42 -15.73
CA LEU A 91 13.28 -6.77 -14.86
C LEU A 91 13.72 -8.22 -15.04
N VAL A 92 12.79 -9.14 -15.27
CA VAL A 92 13.09 -10.55 -15.59
C VAL A 92 13.85 -10.63 -16.91
N THR A 93 13.40 -9.94 -17.96
CA THR A 93 14.14 -9.89 -19.23
C THR A 93 15.54 -9.30 -19.04
N GLN A 94 15.68 -8.21 -18.28
CA GLN A 94 16.99 -7.62 -17.98
C GLN A 94 17.90 -8.57 -17.19
N TYR A 95 17.34 -9.38 -16.31
CA TYR A 95 18.06 -10.39 -15.54
C TYR A 95 18.53 -11.55 -16.44
N GLU A 96 17.64 -12.07 -17.29
CA GLU A 96 17.95 -13.16 -18.23
C GLU A 96 18.99 -12.76 -19.27
N ASP A 97 18.90 -11.52 -19.78
CA ASP A 97 19.85 -10.95 -20.73
C ASP A 97 21.09 -10.34 -20.05
N PHE A 98 21.22 -10.44 -18.72
CA PHE A 98 22.25 -9.72 -17.98
C PHE A 98 23.65 -10.21 -18.35
N GLN A 99 24.45 -9.31 -18.93
CA GLN A 99 25.86 -9.54 -19.17
C GLN A 99 26.69 -8.31 -18.78
N MET A 100 27.95 -8.58 -18.42
CA MET A 100 28.95 -7.54 -18.20
C MET A 100 29.25 -6.85 -19.53
N GLN A 101 29.29 -5.52 -19.52
CA GLN A 101 29.51 -4.74 -20.72
C GLN A 101 31.01 -4.58 -21.02
N PRO A 102 31.42 -4.43 -22.29
CA PRO A 102 32.81 -4.15 -22.63
C PRO A 102 33.31 -2.85 -21.97
N GLY A 103 34.42 -2.92 -21.25
CA GLY A 103 35.00 -1.76 -20.55
C GLY A 103 34.31 -1.39 -19.23
N GLU A 104 33.35 -2.18 -18.78
CA GLU A 104 32.72 -2.02 -17.48
C GLU A 104 33.64 -2.52 -16.35
N PHE A 105 33.63 -1.85 -15.19
CA PHE A 105 34.29 -2.36 -13.99
C PHE A 105 33.40 -3.37 -13.25
N ILE A 106 34.01 -4.35 -12.57
CA ILE A 106 33.27 -5.36 -11.78
C ILE A 106 32.30 -4.71 -10.77
N THR A 107 32.70 -3.60 -10.15
CA THR A 107 31.85 -2.85 -9.21
C THR A 107 30.61 -2.25 -9.88
N GLN A 108 30.73 -1.77 -11.12
CA GLN A 108 29.60 -1.24 -11.89
C GLN A 108 28.66 -2.36 -12.32
N MET A 109 29.21 -3.47 -12.79
CA MET A 109 28.43 -4.66 -13.14
C MET A 109 27.63 -5.15 -11.94
N PHE A 110 28.30 -5.30 -10.78
CA PHE A 110 27.65 -5.75 -9.56
C PHE A 110 26.55 -4.78 -9.10
N SER A 111 26.75 -3.47 -9.24
CA SER A 111 25.73 -2.46 -8.94
C SER A 111 24.49 -2.67 -9.80
N ARG A 112 24.64 -2.78 -11.13
CA ARG A 112 23.49 -3.00 -12.03
C ARG A 112 22.76 -4.30 -11.74
N PHE A 113 23.49 -5.37 -11.47
CA PHE A 113 22.90 -6.66 -11.10
C PHE A 113 22.08 -6.52 -9.81
N THR A 114 22.64 -5.84 -8.81
CA THR A 114 21.99 -5.59 -7.52
C THR A 114 20.74 -4.72 -7.68
N ASP A 115 20.75 -3.74 -8.59
CA ASP A 115 19.57 -2.92 -8.88
C ASP A 115 18.42 -3.77 -9.46
N ILE A 116 18.74 -4.73 -10.35
CA ILE A 116 17.76 -5.65 -10.93
C ILE A 116 17.18 -6.59 -9.85
N THR A 117 18.04 -7.23 -9.06
CA THR A 117 17.60 -8.19 -8.03
C THR A 117 16.80 -7.50 -6.92
N ASN A 118 17.21 -6.31 -6.49
CA ASN A 118 16.45 -5.52 -5.52
C ASN A 118 15.11 -5.05 -6.09
N GLY A 119 15.07 -4.69 -7.38
CA GLY A 119 13.83 -4.34 -8.07
C GLY A 119 12.83 -5.49 -8.08
N LEU A 120 13.30 -6.71 -8.38
CA LEU A 120 12.47 -7.94 -8.35
C LEU A 120 12.00 -8.26 -6.93
N ALA A 121 12.91 -8.24 -5.95
CA ALA A 121 12.59 -8.52 -4.55
C ALA A 121 11.56 -7.54 -3.99
N GLY A 122 11.70 -6.24 -4.29
CA GLY A 122 10.74 -5.20 -3.89
C GLY A 122 9.35 -5.35 -4.50
N LEU A 123 9.21 -6.15 -5.57
CA LEU A 123 7.93 -6.49 -6.21
C LEU A 123 7.42 -7.88 -5.83
N GLY A 124 8.06 -8.55 -4.86
CA GLY A 124 7.65 -9.87 -4.37
C GLY A 124 8.07 -11.03 -5.28
N LYS A 125 9.06 -10.83 -6.16
CA LYS A 125 9.69 -11.88 -6.95
C LYS A 125 11.09 -12.14 -6.41
N SER A 126 11.31 -13.33 -5.86
CA SER A 126 12.59 -13.81 -5.30
C SER A 126 13.14 -14.95 -6.12
#